data_AF-A0A815EE62-F1
#
_entry.id   AF-A0A815EE62-F1
#
_cell.length_a   1.000
_cell.length_b   1.000
_cell.length_c   1.000
_cell.angle_alpha   90.00
_cell.angle_beta   90.00
_cell.angle_gamma   90.00
#
_symmetry.space_group_name_H-M   'P 1'
#
loop_
_entity.id
_entity.type
_entity.pdbx_description
1 polymer ?
#
loop_
_entity_poly.entity_id
_entity_poly.type
_entity_poly.pdbx_seq_one_letter_code
_entity_poly.pdbx_strand_id
1 'polypeptide(L)'
;MSKEWNESIFGCFDDCGICLCGWCCTPCLFGKNAEKIDGSSCCACCFGYWLLGSCFLCWVPHMMKRQTLRQKYNLREDPSYGDCLTTCCCGPCALCQEARFLQNHVEVLPPAVSNQDTTKPEAQVVGVMMITQQHNYILVDESQAASSHSTSCATMADKRAVGEPYLVDSSTFSSETANNFGEFCFDSARATKSGIAFSNNDCTVEWTKPYEASWIPIQTKSKLHSGKWSLKFHVEEMKSAQIGVGFLLDWSIGPDWGFFGYLGASSTAWSYDPSTGDIVSRTDSIQGNLPKFNGNSGVIELELDLPQTDKGSFTFIIDGVRTPTIQLPNSGAVAIPAVCLLSHGQKVTIKDLKQTN
;
A
#
# COMPACT_ATOMS: atom_id res chain seq x y z
N MET A 1 18.45 7.70 -7.13
CA MET A 1 17.96 9.08 -6.92
C MET A 1 16.67 9.24 -7.72
N SER A 2 15.56 9.58 -7.09
CA SER A 2 14.31 9.89 -7.79
C SER A 2 14.45 11.22 -8.53
N LYS A 3 13.85 11.31 -9.72
CA LYS A 3 13.85 12.53 -10.52
C LYS A 3 12.78 13.50 -9.99
N GLU A 4 13.10 14.79 -9.98
CA GLU A 4 12.10 15.81 -9.70
C GLU A 4 11.15 15.99 -10.88
N TRP A 5 9.95 16.50 -10.60
CA TRP A 5 9.07 16.97 -11.66
C TRP A 5 9.70 18.21 -12.28
N ASN A 6 10.04 18.15 -13.58
CA ASN A 6 10.47 19.33 -14.33
C ASN A 6 9.31 20.33 -14.55
N GLU A 7 8.08 19.91 -14.26
CA GLU A 7 6.84 20.63 -14.50
C GLU A 7 6.18 21.00 -13.16
N SER A 8 5.82 22.27 -12.97
CA SER A 8 5.07 22.69 -11.78
C SER A 8 3.62 22.22 -11.83
N ILE A 9 3.05 21.86 -10.67
CA ILE A 9 1.64 21.46 -10.54
C ILE A 9 0.68 22.61 -10.85
N PHE A 10 1.08 23.86 -10.59
CA PHE A 10 0.28 25.06 -10.92
C PHE A 10 0.67 25.71 -12.24
N GLY A 11 1.56 25.10 -13.02
CA GLY A 11 1.93 25.54 -14.38
C GLY A 11 0.86 25.23 -15.43
N CYS A 12 -0.41 25.12 -15.04
CA CYS A 12 -1.51 24.67 -15.91
C CYS A 12 -1.71 25.60 -17.11
N PHE A 13 -1.31 26.87 -16.98
CA PHE A 13 -1.36 27.90 -18.02
C PHE A 13 -0.11 27.98 -18.92
N ASP A 14 0.91 27.14 -18.67
CA ASP A 14 2.18 27.18 -19.44
C ASP A 14 2.04 26.54 -20.84
N ASP A 15 0.99 25.72 -21.05
CA ASP A 15 0.58 25.20 -22.36
C ASP A 15 -0.93 25.37 -22.54
N CYS A 16 -1.33 26.38 -23.33
CA CYS A 16 -2.73 26.72 -23.58
C CYS A 16 -3.53 25.58 -24.22
N GLY A 17 -2.91 24.69 -25.00
CA GLY A 17 -3.59 23.58 -25.67
C GLY A 17 -3.94 22.45 -24.69
N ILE A 18 -3.01 22.10 -23.80
CA ILE A 18 -3.22 21.14 -22.72
C ILE A 18 -4.18 21.72 -21.68
N CYS A 19 -4.05 23.01 -21.35
CA CYS A 19 -4.95 23.73 -20.45
C CYS A 19 -6.40 23.72 -20.95
N LEU A 20 -6.60 24.01 -22.25
CA LEU A 20 -7.93 24.03 -22.86
C LEU A 20 -8.53 22.61 -22.92
N CYS A 21 -7.72 21.59 -23.23
CA CYS A 21 -8.18 20.19 -23.22
C CYS A 21 -8.48 19.69 -21.80
N GLY A 22 -7.67 20.04 -20.81
CA GLY A 22 -7.88 19.70 -19.40
C GLY A 22 -9.09 20.38 -18.78
N TRP A 23 -9.42 21.60 -19.22
CA TRP A 23 -10.62 22.34 -18.80
C TRP A 23 -11.89 21.93 -19.55
N CYS A 24 -11.81 21.72 -20.88
CA CYS A 24 -12.97 21.40 -21.72
C CYS A 24 -13.31 19.90 -21.79
N CYS A 25 -12.34 19.00 -21.62
CA CYS A 25 -12.57 17.56 -21.52
C CYS A 25 -11.51 16.86 -20.65
N THR A 26 -11.56 17.10 -19.34
CA THR A 26 -10.72 16.42 -18.34
C THR A 26 -10.70 14.89 -18.47
N PRO A 27 -11.85 14.20 -18.73
CA PRO A 27 -11.84 12.74 -18.92
C PRO A 27 -11.05 12.29 -20.16
N CYS A 28 -11.11 13.06 -21.26
CA CYS A 28 -10.34 12.78 -22.46
C CYS A 28 -8.83 12.88 -22.19
N LEU A 29 -8.41 13.90 -21.42
CA LEU A 29 -7.01 14.10 -21.07
C LEU A 29 -6.50 12.96 -20.18
N PHE A 30 -7.28 12.54 -19.18
CA PHE A 30 -6.96 11.35 -18.37
C PHE A 30 -6.83 10.09 -19.23
N GLY A 31 -7.76 9.86 -20.17
CA GLY A 31 -7.69 8.71 -21.08
C GLY A 31 -6.41 8.70 -21.93
N LYS A 32 -6.03 9.85 -22.50
CA LYS A 32 -4.79 10.01 -23.27
C LYS A 32 -3.53 9.82 -22.43
N ASN A 33 -3.53 10.33 -21.19
CA ASN A 33 -2.41 10.13 -20.27
C ASN A 33 -2.29 8.64 -19.91
N ALA A 34 -3.40 7.97 -19.57
CA ALA A 34 -3.42 6.54 -19.24
C ALA A 34 -2.86 5.68 -20.39
N GLU A 35 -3.26 5.95 -21.63
CA GLU A 35 -2.74 5.28 -22.82
C GLU A 35 -1.21 5.43 -22.96
N LYS A 36 -0.68 6.64 -22.72
CA LYS A 36 0.77 6.88 -22.76
C LYS A 36 1.53 6.29 -21.56
N ILE A 37 0.90 6.23 -20.40
CA ILE A 37 1.50 5.71 -19.16
C ILE A 37 1.69 4.20 -19.26
N ASP A 38 0.64 3.45 -19.59
CA ASP A 38 0.67 1.98 -19.50
C ASP A 38 -0.05 1.25 -20.65
N GLY A 39 -0.43 1.96 -21.72
CA GLY A 39 -1.13 1.36 -22.86
C GLY A 39 -2.61 1.08 -22.61
N SER A 40 -3.19 1.57 -21.52
CA SER A 40 -4.63 1.42 -21.25
C SER A 40 -5.48 2.06 -22.34
N SER A 41 -6.65 1.47 -22.61
CA SER A 41 -7.60 2.01 -23.60
C SER A 41 -8.03 3.43 -23.24
N CYS A 42 -7.68 4.40 -24.10
CA CYS A 42 -8.03 5.81 -23.93
C CYS A 42 -9.55 5.99 -23.74
N CYS A 43 -10.37 5.31 -24.56
CA CYS A 43 -11.83 5.41 -24.47
C CYS A 43 -12.38 4.81 -23.16
N ALA A 44 -11.86 3.67 -22.71
CA ALA A 44 -12.33 3.03 -21.48
C ALA A 44 -11.94 3.85 -20.23
N CYS A 45 -10.69 4.35 -20.17
CA CYS A 45 -10.24 5.21 -19.08
C CYS A 45 -10.97 6.56 -19.06
N CYS A 46 -11.23 7.14 -20.24
CA CYS A 46 -12.05 8.36 -20.36
C CYS A 46 -13.45 8.15 -19.81
N PHE A 47 -14.14 7.08 -20.25
CA PHE A 47 -15.49 6.77 -19.79
C PHE A 47 -15.53 6.46 -18.28
N GLY A 48 -14.57 5.69 -17.78
CA GLY A 48 -14.45 5.37 -16.36
C GLY A 48 -14.21 6.61 -15.49
N TYR A 49 -13.33 7.52 -15.94
CA TYR A 49 -13.08 8.78 -15.25
C TYR A 49 -14.32 9.68 -15.23
N TRP A 50 -15.02 9.78 -16.36
CA TRP A 50 -16.26 10.55 -16.46
C TRP A 50 -17.35 9.98 -15.55
N LEU A 51 -17.54 8.66 -15.57
CA LEU A 51 -18.53 7.97 -14.74
C LEU A 51 -18.24 8.16 -13.24
N LEU A 52 -16.99 7.96 -12.81
CA LEU A 52 -16.59 8.16 -11.41
C LEU A 52 -16.58 9.63 -10.99
N GLY A 53 -16.39 10.55 -11.94
CA GLY A 53 -16.55 11.98 -11.73
C GLY A 53 -17.96 12.37 -11.29
N SER A 54 -19.00 11.68 -11.80
CA SER A 54 -20.39 11.91 -11.37
C SER A 54 -20.65 11.60 -9.89
N CYS A 55 -19.76 10.84 -9.25
CA CYS A 55 -19.80 10.50 -7.82
C CYS A 55 -18.72 11.19 -7.00
N PHE A 56 -18.00 12.18 -7.54
CA PHE A 56 -16.83 12.82 -6.90
C PHE A 56 -15.68 11.83 -6.57
N LEU A 57 -15.58 10.73 -7.31
CA LEU A 57 -14.57 9.68 -7.12
C LEU A 57 -13.52 9.63 -8.23
N CYS A 58 -13.51 10.59 -9.17
CA CYS A 58 -12.52 10.62 -10.26
C CYS A 58 -11.07 10.78 -9.79
N TRP A 59 -10.85 11.27 -8.57
CA TRP A 59 -9.51 11.37 -7.97
C TRP A 59 -8.89 9.99 -7.70
N VAL A 60 -9.70 8.95 -7.46
CA VAL A 60 -9.21 7.58 -7.21
C VAL A 60 -8.48 7.03 -8.45
N PRO A 61 -9.11 6.88 -9.63
CA PRO A 61 -8.40 6.40 -10.82
C PRO A 61 -7.29 7.35 -11.28
N HIS A 62 -7.43 8.65 -11.00
CA HIS A 62 -6.39 9.63 -11.28
C HIS A 62 -5.12 9.38 -10.45
N MET A 63 -5.26 9.27 -9.14
CA MET A 63 -4.18 8.94 -8.21
C MET A 63 -3.45 7.68 -8.65
N MET A 64 -4.19 6.65 -9.04
CA MET A 64 -3.62 5.38 -9.51
C MET A 64 -2.71 5.58 -10.74
N LYS A 65 -3.19 6.27 -11.77
CA LYS A 65 -2.39 6.51 -12.99
C LYS A 65 -1.19 7.39 -12.72
N ARG A 66 -1.34 8.39 -11.84
CA ARG A 66 -0.25 9.25 -11.40
C ARG A 66 0.85 8.45 -10.70
N GLN A 67 0.48 7.51 -9.81
CA GLN A 67 1.43 6.59 -9.17
C GLN A 67 2.15 5.72 -10.19
N THR A 68 1.43 5.12 -11.15
CA THR A 68 2.05 4.33 -12.24
C THR A 68 3.03 5.17 -13.06
N LEU A 69 2.69 6.42 -13.38
CA LEU A 69 3.59 7.34 -14.07
C LEU A 69 4.86 7.58 -13.25
N ARG A 70 4.73 7.86 -11.95
CA ARG A 70 5.89 8.09 -11.07
C ARG A 70 6.78 6.87 -10.97
N GLN A 71 6.20 5.68 -10.85
CA GLN A 71 6.95 4.42 -10.84
C GLN A 71 7.70 4.22 -12.16
N LYS A 72 7.02 4.38 -13.31
CA LYS A 72 7.59 4.19 -14.64
C LYS A 72 8.78 5.10 -14.93
N TYR A 73 8.73 6.35 -14.45
CA TYR A 73 9.77 7.36 -14.72
C TYR A 73 10.65 7.68 -13.51
N ASN A 74 10.51 6.92 -12.41
CA ASN A 74 11.21 7.12 -11.14
C ASN A 74 11.09 8.56 -10.61
N LEU A 75 9.88 9.12 -10.62
CA LEU A 75 9.59 10.48 -10.18
C LEU A 75 9.30 10.53 -8.68
N ARG A 76 9.77 11.59 -8.02
CA ARG A 76 9.47 11.85 -6.61
C ARG A 76 7.99 12.16 -6.40
N GLU A 77 7.49 11.80 -5.21
CA GLU A 77 6.22 12.31 -4.72
C GLU A 77 6.24 13.84 -4.64
N ASP A 78 5.06 14.43 -4.87
CA ASP A 78 4.92 15.86 -4.67
C ASP A 78 5.14 16.17 -3.17
N PRO A 79 6.14 16.97 -2.82
CA PRO A 79 6.49 17.24 -1.43
C PRO A 79 5.41 18.00 -0.66
N SER A 80 4.41 18.56 -1.34
CA SER A 80 3.47 19.50 -0.71
C SER A 80 2.24 18.81 -0.11
N TYR A 81 1.67 17.79 -0.78
CA TYR A 81 0.38 17.20 -0.35
C TYR A 81 0.19 15.70 -0.66
N GLY A 82 1.12 15.05 -1.40
CA GLY A 82 0.97 13.65 -1.85
C GLY A 82 -0.11 13.45 -2.92
N ASP A 83 -0.07 12.32 -3.64
CA ASP A 83 -0.91 12.10 -4.83
C ASP A 83 -2.42 12.12 -4.56
N CYS A 84 -2.86 11.71 -3.37
CA CYS A 84 -4.27 11.73 -2.99
C CYS A 84 -4.83 13.15 -2.99
N LEU A 85 -4.22 14.08 -2.25
CA LEU A 85 -4.65 15.47 -2.19
C LEU A 85 -4.38 16.20 -3.51
N THR A 86 -3.26 15.90 -4.18
CA THR A 86 -2.93 16.45 -5.49
C THR A 86 -4.02 16.12 -6.53
N THR A 87 -4.49 14.88 -6.59
CA THR A 87 -5.50 14.46 -7.57
C THR A 87 -6.93 14.80 -7.16
N CYS A 88 -7.21 14.91 -5.85
CA CYS A 88 -8.50 15.30 -5.30
C CYS A 88 -8.75 16.81 -5.37
N CYS A 89 -7.80 17.64 -4.90
CA CYS A 89 -7.96 19.09 -4.81
C CYS A 89 -7.45 19.81 -6.07
N CYS A 90 -6.53 19.20 -6.82
CA CYS A 90 -5.88 19.81 -7.98
C CYS A 90 -5.91 18.89 -9.22
N GLY A 91 -6.92 18.02 -9.34
CA GLY A 91 -7.04 17.01 -10.40
C GLY A 91 -6.75 17.52 -11.83
N PRO A 92 -7.42 18.56 -12.33
CA PRO A 92 -7.15 19.08 -13.68
C PRO A 92 -5.69 19.53 -13.86
N CYS A 93 -5.11 20.13 -12.81
CA CYS A 93 -3.74 20.63 -12.84
C CYS A 93 -2.70 19.51 -12.79
N ALA A 94 -2.95 18.47 -12.00
CA ALA A 94 -2.14 17.25 -12.02
C ALA A 94 -2.19 16.55 -13.40
N LEU A 95 -3.36 16.46 -14.05
CA LEU A 95 -3.45 15.90 -15.41
C LEU A 95 -2.67 16.71 -16.44
N CYS A 96 -2.67 18.04 -16.33
CA CYS A 96 -1.88 18.90 -17.19
C CYS A 96 -0.36 18.71 -16.97
N GLN A 97 0.08 18.62 -15.71
CA GLN A 97 1.46 18.34 -15.35
C GLN A 97 1.93 16.99 -15.92
N GLU A 98 1.09 15.95 -15.79
CA GLU A 98 1.35 14.62 -16.36
C GLU A 98 1.40 14.64 -17.88
N ALA A 99 0.48 15.35 -18.52
CA ALA A 99 0.42 15.46 -19.98
C ALA A 99 1.67 16.14 -20.55
N ARG A 100 2.15 17.22 -19.92
CA ARG A 100 3.41 17.89 -20.29
C ARG A 100 4.61 16.98 -20.08
N PHE A 101 4.68 16.34 -18.91
CA PHE A 101 5.73 15.39 -18.61
C PHE A 101 5.80 14.29 -19.68
N LEU A 102 4.67 13.69 -20.03
CA LEU A 102 4.59 12.64 -21.05
C LEU A 102 4.95 13.14 -22.44
N GLN A 103 4.57 14.37 -22.83
CA GLN A 103 4.96 14.95 -24.12
C GLN A 103 6.48 15.09 -24.24
N ASN A 104 7.15 15.52 -23.17
CA ASN A 104 8.59 15.71 -23.14
C ASN A 104 9.39 14.38 -23.13
N HIS A 105 8.72 13.23 -22.97
CA HIS A 105 9.34 11.90 -22.87
C HIS A 105 8.91 10.91 -23.97
N VAL A 106 8.24 11.39 -25.04
CA VAL A 106 7.71 10.55 -26.14
C VAL A 106 8.70 10.29 -27.29
N GLU A 107 9.90 10.89 -27.30
CA GLU A 107 10.94 10.47 -28.25
C GLU A 107 11.70 9.23 -27.74
N VAL A 108 11.19 8.06 -28.12
CA VAL A 108 11.86 6.76 -28.40
C VAL A 108 10.95 5.62 -27.93
N LEU A 109 9.93 5.30 -28.74
CA LEU A 109 9.44 3.93 -28.83
C LEU A 109 9.97 3.37 -30.17
N PRO A 110 10.71 2.24 -30.19
CA PRO A 110 11.01 1.57 -31.44
C PRO A 110 9.70 1.09 -32.10
N PRO A 111 9.61 1.10 -33.44
CA PRO A 111 8.36 0.83 -34.14
C PRO A 111 7.87 -0.59 -33.87
N ALA A 112 6.57 -0.70 -33.61
CA ALA A 112 5.86 -1.96 -33.52
C ALA A 112 6.05 -2.75 -34.83
N VAL A 113 6.74 -3.89 -34.75
CA VAL A 113 6.69 -4.89 -35.82
C VAL A 113 5.35 -5.60 -35.70
N SER A 114 4.43 -5.22 -36.58
CA SER A 114 3.25 -6.00 -36.91
C SER A 114 3.71 -7.33 -37.51
N ASN A 115 3.21 -8.45 -36.99
CA ASN A 115 2.88 -9.59 -37.84
C ASN A 115 1.60 -10.23 -37.32
N GLN A 116 0.55 -10.07 -38.13
CA GLN A 116 -0.62 -10.92 -38.11
C GLN A 116 -0.17 -12.33 -38.53
N ASP A 117 -0.42 -13.34 -37.72
CA ASP A 117 -0.86 -14.63 -38.26
C ASP A 117 -1.78 -15.35 -37.27
N THR A 118 -2.81 -15.92 -37.84
CA THR A 118 -3.97 -16.58 -37.25
C THR A 118 -3.62 -17.93 -36.63
N THR A 119 -4.02 -18.16 -35.38
CA THR A 119 -4.71 -19.38 -34.86
C THR A 119 -4.83 -19.31 -33.32
N LYS A 120 -5.94 -19.82 -32.77
CA LYS A 120 -6.33 -19.86 -31.34
C LYS A 120 -6.62 -21.32 -30.97
N PRO A 121 -6.59 -21.76 -29.69
CA PRO A 121 -5.68 -21.44 -28.57
C PRO A 121 -5.05 -22.72 -27.96
N GLU A 122 -3.93 -22.60 -27.26
CA GLU A 122 -3.62 -23.49 -26.13
C GLU A 122 -3.02 -22.66 -24.98
N ALA A 123 -3.39 -23.04 -23.75
CA ALA A 123 -3.13 -22.33 -22.52
C ALA A 123 -1.64 -22.32 -22.14
N GLN A 124 -1.08 -21.16 -21.77
CA GLN A 124 0.20 -21.10 -21.06
C GLN A 124 0.23 -20.00 -19.99
N VAL A 125 0.72 -20.45 -18.83
CA VAL A 125 0.95 -19.77 -17.55
C VAL A 125 1.89 -18.58 -17.74
N VAL A 126 1.48 -17.38 -17.29
CA VAL A 126 2.36 -16.21 -17.23
C VAL A 126 2.86 -16.03 -15.80
N GLY A 127 4.13 -16.39 -15.58
CA GLY A 127 4.87 -16.00 -14.38
C GLY A 127 5.17 -14.50 -14.41
N VAL A 128 4.92 -13.81 -13.29
CA VAL A 128 5.31 -12.41 -13.11
C VAL A 128 6.69 -12.38 -12.46
N MET A 129 7.60 -11.65 -13.10
CA MET A 129 9.02 -11.54 -12.79
C MET A 129 9.23 -10.47 -11.71
N MET A 130 9.85 -10.84 -10.59
CA MET A 130 10.28 -9.92 -9.53
C MET A 130 11.52 -9.12 -9.99
N ILE A 131 11.51 -7.79 -9.86
CA ILE A 131 12.68 -6.92 -10.09
C ILE A 131 13.17 -6.40 -8.73
N THR A 132 14.33 -6.87 -8.29
CA THR A 132 15.01 -6.41 -7.07
C THR A 132 15.84 -5.15 -7.33
N GLN A 133 15.79 -4.12 -6.47
CA GLN A 133 16.82 -3.06 -6.44
C GLN A 133 17.18 -2.63 -5.01
N GLN A 134 18.47 -2.78 -4.69
CA GLN A 134 19.15 -2.25 -3.49
C GLN A 134 19.40 -0.74 -3.64
N HIS A 135 19.22 0.05 -2.56
CA HIS A 135 19.86 1.36 -2.45
C HIS A 135 20.32 1.65 -1.01
N ASN A 136 21.60 2.02 -0.90
CA ASN A 136 22.26 2.60 0.28
C ASN A 136 21.72 4.00 0.57
N TYR A 137 21.56 4.36 1.85
CA TYR A 137 21.34 5.74 2.28
C TYR A 137 22.42 6.20 3.27
N ILE A 138 22.94 7.41 3.01
CA ILE A 138 23.78 8.21 3.90
C ILE A 138 22.85 9.18 4.63
N LEU A 139 22.99 9.26 5.95
CA LEU A 139 22.27 10.20 6.83
C LEU A 139 22.91 11.59 6.75
N VAL A 140 22.09 12.65 6.73
CA VAL A 140 22.53 14.03 7.01
C VAL A 140 21.61 14.64 8.06
N ASP A 141 22.25 15.34 9.00
CA ASP A 141 21.74 15.84 10.28
C ASP A 141 21.29 17.32 10.20
N GLU A 142 20.58 17.74 11.25
CA GLU A 142 19.85 18.99 11.54
C GLU A 142 20.39 20.34 11.02
N SER A 143 19.47 21.29 10.73
CA SER A 143 19.25 22.51 11.55
C SER A 143 18.71 23.75 10.78
N GLN A 144 17.77 24.46 11.44
CA GLN A 144 17.38 25.88 11.32
C GLN A 144 16.82 26.44 9.99
N ALA A 145 15.58 26.97 10.04
CA ALA A 145 15.31 28.41 9.91
C ALA A 145 13.80 28.72 9.98
N ALA A 146 13.44 29.66 10.85
CA ALA A 146 12.13 30.31 10.90
C ALA A 146 12.19 31.66 10.16
N SER A 147 11.10 32.06 9.47
CA SER A 147 10.54 33.43 9.54
C SER A 147 9.32 33.65 8.61
N SER A 148 8.18 33.97 9.24
CA SER A 148 7.09 34.90 8.86
C SER A 148 6.88 35.37 7.41
N HIS A 149 5.64 35.24 6.91
CA HIS A 149 4.72 36.38 6.75
C HIS A 149 3.27 35.94 6.47
N SER A 150 2.34 36.56 7.20
CA SER A 150 0.89 36.38 7.20
C SER A 150 0.19 37.20 6.10
N THR A 151 -0.91 36.70 5.51
CA THR A 151 -2.14 37.51 5.36
C THR A 151 -3.41 36.63 5.27
N SER A 152 -4.22 36.75 6.33
CA SER A 152 -5.67 36.55 6.49
C SER A 152 -6.55 36.28 5.24
N CYS A 153 -7.30 35.18 5.30
CA CYS A 153 -8.73 35.20 5.02
C CYS A 153 -9.43 34.15 5.90
N ALA A 154 -10.05 34.60 6.99
CA ALA A 154 -10.89 33.78 7.84
C ALA A 154 -12.36 33.90 7.38
N THR A 155 -13.04 32.77 7.18
CA THR A 155 -14.37 32.55 7.76
C THR A 155 -14.75 31.06 7.74
N MET A 156 -15.26 30.60 8.88
CA MET A 156 -15.81 29.27 9.21
C MET A 156 -14.81 28.11 9.40
N ALA A 157 -13.92 28.29 10.38
CA ALA A 157 -13.24 27.20 11.06
C ALA A 157 -14.02 26.81 12.31
N ASP A 158 -14.64 25.63 12.28
CA ASP A 158 -14.67 24.76 13.46
C ASP A 158 -14.23 23.36 13.01
N LYS A 159 -12.99 23.29 12.49
CA LYS A 159 -12.26 22.03 12.40
C LYS A 159 -11.38 22.03 13.64
N ARG A 160 -11.71 21.19 14.62
CA ARG A 160 -10.73 20.72 15.62
C ARG A 160 -9.42 20.48 14.89
N ALA A 161 -8.34 21.12 15.34
CA ALA A 161 -7.01 20.84 14.85
C ALA A 161 -6.70 19.36 15.12
N VAL A 162 -6.92 18.51 14.12
CA VAL A 162 -6.41 17.15 14.14
C VAL A 162 -4.92 17.32 13.91
N GLY A 163 -4.11 17.04 14.93
CA GLY A 163 -2.65 17.08 14.81
C GLY A 163 -2.17 16.18 13.68
N GLU A 164 -0.93 16.39 13.22
CA GLU A 164 -0.33 15.53 12.19
C GLU A 164 -0.41 14.04 12.60
N PRO A 165 -0.73 13.13 11.67
CA PRO A 165 -0.73 11.70 11.96
C PRO A 165 0.63 11.23 12.49
N TYR A 166 0.61 10.40 13.52
CA TYR A 166 1.81 9.87 14.15
C TYR A 166 1.64 8.39 14.49
N LEU A 167 2.75 7.67 14.54
CA LEU A 167 2.81 6.29 15.02
C LEU A 167 2.50 6.25 16.52
N VAL A 168 1.59 5.38 16.92
CA VAL A 168 1.23 5.20 18.32
C VAL A 168 2.42 4.59 19.05
N ASP A 169 2.79 5.22 20.16
CA ASP A 169 3.88 4.79 21.02
C ASP A 169 3.35 3.98 22.21
N SER A 170 4.07 2.94 22.60
CA SER A 170 3.73 2.07 23.73
C SER A 170 3.54 2.81 25.07
N SER A 171 4.18 3.97 25.25
CA SER A 171 4.01 4.84 26.42
C SER A 171 2.62 5.46 26.54
N THR A 172 1.83 5.45 25.45
CA THR A 172 0.43 5.91 25.46
C THR A 172 -0.52 4.93 26.15
N PHE A 173 -0.08 3.68 26.38
CA PHE A 173 -0.85 2.66 27.07
C PHE A 173 -0.62 2.71 28.58
N SER A 174 -1.69 2.60 29.38
CA SER A 174 -1.56 2.57 30.84
C SER A 174 -0.87 1.28 31.30
N SER A 175 -0.22 1.33 32.47
CA SER A 175 0.43 0.18 33.10
C SER A 175 -0.50 -1.02 33.36
N GLU A 176 -1.82 -0.79 33.45
CA GLU A 176 -2.84 -1.85 33.58
C GLU A 176 -3.17 -2.55 32.26
N THR A 177 -2.92 -1.88 31.12
CA THR A 177 -3.10 -2.44 29.77
C THR A 177 -1.86 -3.20 29.27
N ALA A 178 -0.72 -3.02 29.95
CA ALA A 178 0.56 -3.61 29.55
C ALA A 178 0.63 -5.14 29.69
N ASN A 179 -0.35 -5.78 30.33
CA ASN A 179 -0.39 -7.23 30.57
C ASN A 179 -1.72 -7.90 30.19
N ASN A 180 -2.69 -7.15 29.64
CA ASN A 180 -4.01 -7.67 29.28
C ASN A 180 -4.38 -7.23 27.85
N PHE A 181 -3.97 -8.04 26.88
CA PHE A 181 -4.03 -7.72 25.44
C PHE A 181 -5.36 -8.10 24.78
N GLY A 182 -6.37 -8.41 25.59
CA GLY A 182 -7.69 -8.85 25.16
C GLY A 182 -7.69 -10.23 24.50
N GLU A 183 -8.79 -10.53 23.81
CA GLU A 183 -8.92 -11.74 22.97
C GLU A 183 -8.04 -11.61 21.72
N PHE A 184 -7.07 -12.51 21.57
CA PHE A 184 -6.20 -12.54 20.39
C PHE A 184 -6.87 -13.28 19.23
N CYS A 185 -7.73 -12.57 18.51
CA CYS A 185 -8.36 -13.03 17.28
C CYS A 185 -8.56 -11.85 16.31
N PHE A 186 -9.08 -12.12 15.10
CA PHE A 186 -9.34 -11.07 14.11
C PHE A 186 -10.47 -10.12 14.54
N ASP A 187 -10.41 -8.87 14.10
CA ASP A 187 -11.43 -7.86 14.37
C ASP A 187 -12.58 -7.97 13.35
N SER A 188 -13.53 -8.86 13.64
CA SER A 188 -14.72 -9.08 12.82
C SER A 188 -15.60 -7.83 12.69
N ALA A 189 -15.62 -6.94 13.70
CA ALA A 189 -16.39 -5.71 13.68
C ALA A 189 -15.89 -4.72 12.62
N ARG A 190 -14.57 -4.65 12.41
CA ARG A 190 -13.95 -3.84 11.35
C ARG A 190 -14.08 -4.43 9.95
N ALA A 191 -14.35 -5.72 9.83
CA ALA A 191 -14.47 -6.44 8.55
C ALA A 191 -15.90 -6.59 8.02
N THR A 192 -16.86 -5.86 8.60
CA THR A 192 -18.32 -6.10 8.50
C THR A 192 -18.97 -5.98 7.11
N LYS A 193 -18.22 -5.79 6.02
CA LYS A 193 -18.77 -5.71 4.65
C LYS A 193 -17.99 -6.49 3.57
N SER A 194 -16.99 -7.28 3.95
CA SER A 194 -15.95 -7.73 3.02
C SER A 194 -16.18 -9.10 2.37
N GLY A 195 -17.28 -9.82 2.65
CA GLY A 195 -17.42 -11.20 2.16
C GLY A 195 -16.45 -12.18 2.81
N ILE A 196 -16.05 -11.89 4.04
CA ILE A 196 -15.23 -12.74 4.90
C ILE A 196 -16.13 -13.43 5.91
N ALA A 197 -15.98 -14.75 6.04
CA ALA A 197 -16.55 -15.51 7.13
C ALA A 197 -15.53 -15.58 8.27
N PHE A 198 -16.03 -15.36 9.50
CA PHE A 198 -15.28 -15.51 10.73
C PHE A 198 -15.74 -16.78 11.43
N SER A 199 -14.80 -17.56 11.96
CA SER A 199 -15.07 -18.77 12.71
C SER A 199 -14.03 -18.98 13.80
N ASN A 200 -14.23 -20.01 14.65
CA ASN A 200 -13.34 -20.31 15.77
C ASN A 200 -13.15 -19.09 16.70
N ASN A 201 -14.25 -18.47 17.14
CA ASN A 201 -14.25 -17.24 17.93
C ASN A 201 -13.47 -16.09 17.26
N ASP A 202 -13.72 -15.85 15.97
CA ASP A 202 -13.03 -14.87 15.13
C ASP A 202 -11.52 -15.11 14.90
N CYS A 203 -10.96 -16.23 15.34
CA CYS A 203 -9.54 -16.54 15.10
C CYS A 203 -9.28 -17.14 13.71
N THR A 204 -10.32 -17.48 12.95
CA THR A 204 -10.23 -17.98 11.57
C THR A 204 -10.98 -17.08 10.63
N VAL A 205 -10.36 -16.71 9.51
CA VAL A 205 -10.94 -15.92 8.42
C VAL A 205 -10.95 -16.71 7.12
N GLU A 206 -12.04 -16.62 6.38
CA GLU A 206 -12.19 -17.24 5.06
C GLU A 206 -12.87 -16.28 4.08
N TRP A 207 -12.33 -16.15 2.88
CA TRP A 207 -13.01 -15.42 1.80
C TRP A 207 -14.14 -16.26 1.21
N THR A 208 -15.40 -15.84 1.35
CA THR A 208 -16.59 -16.59 0.91
C THR A 208 -17.39 -15.98 -0.26
N LYS A 209 -17.07 -14.75 -0.71
CA LYS A 209 -17.76 -14.13 -1.86
C LYS A 209 -17.02 -14.30 -3.21
N PRO A 210 -17.67 -14.74 -4.30
CA PRO A 210 -17.01 -15.00 -5.58
C PRO A 210 -16.73 -13.75 -6.46
N TYR A 211 -16.72 -12.54 -5.90
CA TYR A 211 -16.50 -11.30 -6.66
C TYR A 211 -15.01 -10.96 -6.86
N GLU A 212 -14.75 -9.98 -7.74
CA GLU A 212 -13.44 -9.62 -8.33
C GLU A 212 -12.25 -9.59 -7.35
N ALA A 213 -11.08 -9.96 -7.87
CA ALA A 213 -9.82 -9.95 -7.14
C ALA A 213 -9.54 -8.56 -6.56
N SER A 214 -9.58 -8.49 -5.23
CA SER A 214 -9.32 -7.29 -4.43
C SER A 214 -8.56 -7.75 -3.20
N TRP A 215 -7.58 -6.98 -2.74
CA TRP A 215 -6.97 -7.30 -1.46
C TRP A 215 -7.97 -7.01 -0.35
N ILE A 216 -8.25 -8.01 0.49
CA ILE A 216 -9.13 -7.86 1.65
C ILE A 216 -8.28 -7.78 2.90
N PRO A 217 -8.09 -6.58 3.48
CA PRO A 217 -7.31 -6.38 4.69
C PRO A 217 -8.09 -6.82 5.94
N ILE A 218 -7.47 -7.64 6.79
CA ILE A 218 -8.04 -8.10 8.05
C ILE A 218 -6.98 -8.04 9.14
N GLN A 219 -7.23 -7.26 10.19
CA GLN A 219 -6.34 -7.12 11.35
C GLN A 219 -6.87 -7.85 12.58
N THR A 220 -6.01 -8.04 13.59
CA THR A 220 -6.41 -8.46 14.92
C THR A 220 -7.04 -7.34 15.75
N LYS A 221 -7.80 -7.74 16.79
CA LYS A 221 -8.26 -6.84 17.86
C LYS A 221 -7.08 -6.37 18.72
N SER A 222 -6.17 -7.29 19.04
CA SER A 222 -5.00 -7.04 19.86
C SER A 222 -3.96 -6.19 19.16
N LYS A 223 -3.33 -5.30 19.92
CA LYS A 223 -2.14 -4.54 19.55
C LYS A 223 -1.00 -4.97 20.47
N LEU A 224 0.09 -5.43 19.89
CA LEU A 224 1.24 -5.96 20.60
C LEU A 224 2.26 -4.85 20.80
N HIS A 225 2.80 -4.74 22.00
CA HIS A 225 3.83 -3.76 22.36
C HIS A 225 4.54 -4.21 23.64
N SER A 226 5.57 -3.48 24.08
CA SER A 226 6.20 -3.65 25.40
C SER A 226 6.62 -5.08 25.76
N GLY A 227 7.34 -5.76 24.86
CA GLY A 227 7.86 -7.11 25.14
C GLY A 227 8.22 -7.91 23.90
N LYS A 228 8.58 -9.17 24.11
CA LYS A 228 8.87 -10.12 23.04
C LYS A 228 7.67 -11.02 22.80
N TRP A 229 7.29 -11.17 21.55
CA TRP A 229 6.08 -11.86 21.13
C TRP A 229 6.40 -12.92 20.08
N SER A 230 5.66 -14.02 20.12
CA SER A 230 5.59 -15.00 19.03
C SER A 230 4.13 -15.34 18.76
N LEU A 231 3.74 -15.46 17.50
CA LEU A 231 2.41 -15.92 17.08
C LEU A 231 2.50 -16.71 15.79
N LYS A 232 1.45 -17.48 15.46
CA LYS A 232 1.41 -18.28 14.24
C LYS A 232 0.19 -17.98 13.39
N PHE A 233 0.43 -17.89 12.10
CA PHE A 233 -0.58 -17.89 11.07
C PHE A 233 -0.56 -19.25 10.39
N HIS A 234 -1.65 -19.99 10.57
CA HIS A 234 -1.93 -21.21 9.85
C HIS A 234 -2.68 -20.83 8.58
N VAL A 235 -1.97 -20.83 7.45
CA VAL A 235 -2.61 -20.66 6.14
C VAL A 235 -3.16 -22.02 5.77
N GLU A 236 -4.48 -22.18 5.86
CA GLU A 236 -5.18 -23.44 5.61
C GLU A 236 -5.39 -23.66 4.11
N GLU A 237 -5.57 -22.59 3.35
CA GLU A 237 -5.75 -22.64 1.90
C GLU A 237 -5.36 -21.29 1.25
N MET A 238 -4.43 -21.33 0.29
CA MET A 238 -3.97 -20.19 -0.50
C MET A 238 -4.69 -20.03 -1.83
N LYS A 239 -5.38 -21.08 -2.31
CA LYS A 239 -5.98 -21.12 -3.65
C LYS A 239 -4.98 -20.89 -4.78
N SER A 240 -3.72 -21.24 -4.56
CA SER A 240 -2.61 -21.01 -5.51
C SER A 240 -2.51 -19.54 -5.96
N ALA A 241 -2.89 -18.61 -5.09
CA ALA A 241 -2.82 -17.17 -5.29
C ALA A 241 -1.95 -16.54 -4.19
N GLN A 242 -1.51 -15.30 -4.41
CA GLN A 242 -0.79 -14.54 -3.39
C GLN A 242 -1.66 -14.37 -2.13
N ILE A 243 -1.00 -14.36 -0.98
CA ILE A 243 -1.61 -14.07 0.31
C ILE A 243 -0.61 -13.28 1.12
N GLY A 244 -1.06 -12.25 1.82
CA GLY A 244 -0.18 -11.48 2.71
C GLY A 244 -0.43 -11.84 4.15
N VAL A 245 0.63 -12.14 4.88
CA VAL A 245 0.57 -12.50 6.30
C VAL A 245 1.67 -11.76 7.05
N GLY A 246 1.32 -11.04 8.11
CA GLY A 246 2.33 -10.28 8.85
C GLY A 246 1.71 -9.29 9.82
N PHE A 247 2.15 -8.05 9.76
CA PHE A 247 1.70 -7.01 10.67
C PHE A 247 1.90 -5.61 10.09
N LEU A 248 1.29 -4.64 10.74
CA LEU A 248 1.45 -3.22 10.48
C LEU A 248 1.60 -2.46 11.79
N LEU A 249 2.12 -1.23 11.74
CA LEU A 249 2.19 -0.38 12.92
C LEU A 249 0.91 0.43 13.09
N ASP A 250 0.56 0.68 14.35
CA ASP A 250 -0.60 1.48 14.71
C ASP A 250 -0.33 2.97 14.55
N TRP A 251 -1.28 3.69 13.96
CA TRP A 251 -1.24 5.14 13.81
C TRP A 251 -2.40 5.79 14.56
N SER A 252 -2.23 7.04 14.97
CA SER A 252 -3.25 7.82 15.68
C SER A 252 -4.58 7.97 14.92
N ILE A 253 -4.55 7.77 13.60
CA ILE A 253 -5.70 7.83 12.71
C ILE A 253 -6.20 6.45 12.24
N GLY A 254 -5.61 5.37 12.77
CA GLY A 254 -5.84 4.00 12.34
C GLY A 254 -4.79 3.51 11.33
N PRO A 255 -4.72 2.19 11.14
CA PRO A 255 -3.59 1.56 10.47
C PRO A 255 -3.48 1.89 8.99
N ASP A 256 -2.24 2.11 8.54
CA ASP A 256 -1.92 2.38 7.15
C ASP A 256 -1.71 1.06 6.39
N TRP A 257 -2.76 0.63 5.70
CA TRP A 257 -2.71 -0.53 4.81
C TRP A 257 -2.06 -0.23 3.46
N GLY A 258 -1.66 1.02 3.20
CA GLY A 258 -1.21 1.47 1.90
C GLY A 258 -2.26 1.26 0.82
N PHE A 259 -1.79 1.02 -0.40
CA PHE A 259 -2.63 0.94 -1.58
C PHE A 259 -3.40 -0.39 -1.67
N PHE A 260 -4.69 -0.30 -2.03
CA PHE A 260 -5.64 -1.42 -2.20
C PHE A 260 -5.88 -2.35 -1.00
N GLY A 261 -5.33 -2.07 0.18
CA GLY A 261 -5.47 -2.96 1.33
C GLY A 261 -4.51 -4.16 1.29
N TYR A 262 -3.49 -4.12 0.42
CA TYR A 262 -2.43 -5.12 0.42
C TYR A 262 -1.52 -4.93 1.64
N LEU A 263 -1.44 -5.95 2.49
CA LEU A 263 -0.49 -5.96 3.59
C LEU A 263 0.93 -5.93 3.00
N GLY A 264 1.74 -4.95 3.43
CA GLY A 264 3.06 -4.68 2.86
C GLY A 264 3.09 -3.56 1.82
N ALA A 265 1.98 -2.88 1.54
CA ALA A 265 1.99 -1.69 0.67
C ALA A 265 2.48 -0.42 1.38
N SER A 266 2.33 -0.33 2.71
CA SER A 266 2.79 0.82 3.51
C SER A 266 4.29 0.71 3.87
N SER A 267 4.89 1.86 4.19
CA SER A 267 6.22 1.98 4.81
C SER A 267 6.28 1.46 6.25
N THR A 268 5.12 1.22 6.86
CA THR A 268 4.96 0.71 8.23
C THR A 268 4.19 -0.61 8.28
N ALA A 269 4.14 -1.33 7.16
CA ALA A 269 3.57 -2.66 7.05
C ALA A 269 4.57 -3.65 6.46
N TRP A 270 4.57 -4.87 6.98
CA TRP A 270 5.39 -5.97 6.51
C TRP A 270 4.54 -7.23 6.35
N SER A 271 4.68 -7.84 5.20
CA SER A 271 3.95 -9.03 4.80
C SER A 271 4.92 -10.08 4.33
N TYR A 272 4.68 -11.32 4.70
CA TYR A 272 5.31 -12.46 4.07
C TYR A 272 4.34 -13.05 3.04
N ASP A 273 4.78 -13.16 1.80
CA ASP A 273 4.04 -13.84 0.73
C ASP A 273 4.65 -15.25 0.49
N PRO A 274 4.01 -16.32 0.98
CA PRO A 274 4.50 -17.69 0.82
C PRO A 274 4.40 -18.22 -0.62
N SER A 275 3.69 -17.53 -1.53
CA SER A 275 3.59 -17.95 -2.94
C SER A 275 4.88 -17.64 -3.71
N THR A 276 5.52 -16.53 -3.38
CA THR A 276 6.74 -16.06 -4.03
C THR A 276 7.97 -16.15 -3.12
N GLY A 277 7.78 -16.35 -1.82
CA GLY A 277 8.85 -16.51 -0.83
C GLY A 277 9.55 -15.19 -0.56
N ASP A 278 8.76 -14.14 -0.32
CA ASP A 278 9.26 -12.78 -0.14
C ASP A 278 8.67 -12.13 1.11
N ILE A 279 9.50 -11.33 1.79
CA ILE A 279 9.03 -10.29 2.70
C ILE A 279 8.82 -9.01 1.88
N VAL A 280 7.62 -8.48 1.95
CA VAL A 280 7.15 -7.32 1.18
C VAL A 280 6.85 -6.15 2.11
N SER A 281 7.35 -4.97 1.74
CA SER A 281 7.08 -3.69 2.38
C SER A 281 7.21 -2.57 1.34
N ARG A 282 6.41 -1.51 1.42
CA ARG A 282 6.30 -0.48 0.36
C ARG A 282 6.06 -1.06 -1.04
N THR A 283 5.29 -2.15 -1.14
CA THR A 283 5.06 -2.91 -2.38
C THR A 283 6.32 -3.55 -3.00
N ASP A 284 7.47 -3.46 -2.33
CA ASP A 284 8.73 -4.01 -2.78
C ASP A 284 9.04 -5.31 -2.03
N SER A 285 9.56 -6.30 -2.75
CA SER A 285 10.24 -7.44 -2.13
C SER A 285 11.54 -6.95 -1.49
N ILE A 286 11.47 -6.62 -0.20
CA ILE A 286 12.63 -6.20 0.59
C ILE A 286 13.55 -7.37 0.93
N GLN A 287 13.02 -8.60 0.88
CA GLN A 287 13.81 -9.81 0.98
C GLN A 287 13.14 -10.97 0.25
N GLY A 288 13.84 -11.57 -0.71
CA GLY A 288 13.37 -12.74 -1.44
C GLY A 288 14.24 -13.98 -1.30
N ASN A 289 13.96 -15.00 -2.12
CA ASN A 289 14.56 -16.33 -2.06
C ASN A 289 14.37 -17.02 -0.69
N LEU A 290 13.28 -16.69 0.00
CA LEU A 290 12.87 -17.36 1.22
C LEU A 290 12.04 -18.60 0.86
N PRO A 291 11.72 -19.48 1.83
CA PRO A 291 10.89 -20.64 1.57
C PRO A 291 9.58 -20.27 0.85
N LYS A 292 9.03 -21.22 0.11
CA LYS A 292 7.68 -21.12 -0.44
C LYS A 292 6.88 -22.26 0.14
N PHE A 293 5.57 -22.12 0.20
CA PHE A 293 4.75 -23.29 0.50
C PHE A 293 4.80 -24.29 -0.65
N ASN A 294 5.03 -25.55 -0.31
CA ASN A 294 4.90 -26.65 -1.24
C ASN A 294 3.42 -27.08 -1.30
N GLY A 295 2.61 -26.32 -2.05
CA GLY A 295 1.16 -26.47 -2.11
C GLY A 295 0.44 -25.21 -1.63
N ASN A 296 -0.76 -25.39 -1.10
CA ASN A 296 -1.65 -24.28 -0.75
C ASN A 296 -1.78 -24.02 0.76
N SER A 297 -0.96 -24.66 1.60
CA SER A 297 -1.09 -24.55 3.06
C SER A 297 0.28 -24.61 3.73
N GLY A 298 0.40 -23.97 4.89
CA GLY A 298 1.62 -23.95 5.68
C GLY A 298 1.48 -23.08 6.91
N VAL A 299 2.58 -22.98 7.67
CA VAL A 299 2.61 -22.17 8.90
C VAL A 299 3.68 -21.09 8.77
N ILE A 300 3.29 -19.85 9.05
CA ILE A 300 4.19 -18.72 9.19
C ILE A 300 4.14 -18.29 10.66
N GLU A 301 5.28 -18.36 11.33
CA GLU A 301 5.46 -17.81 12.66
C GLU A 301 6.06 -16.41 12.56
N LEU A 302 5.56 -15.49 13.38
CA LEU A 302 6.03 -14.12 13.48
C LEU A 302 6.54 -13.91 14.91
N GLU A 303 7.83 -13.57 15.01
CA GLU A 303 8.44 -13.10 16.24
C GLU A 303 8.62 -11.59 16.19
N LEU A 304 8.25 -10.89 17.27
CA LEU A 304 8.40 -9.45 17.43
C LEU A 304 9.17 -9.16 18.73
N ASP A 305 10.18 -8.32 18.66
CA ASP A 305 10.85 -7.74 19.83
C ASP A 305 10.46 -6.25 19.89
N LEU A 306 9.62 -5.86 20.86
CA LEU A 306 9.01 -4.54 20.96
C LEU A 306 9.39 -3.84 22.27
N PRO A 307 10.65 -3.44 22.45
CA PRO A 307 11.09 -2.68 23.62
C PRO A 307 10.41 -1.30 23.68
N GLN A 308 10.21 -0.78 24.88
CA GLN A 308 9.53 0.50 25.10
C GLN A 308 10.36 1.71 24.65
N THR A 309 11.68 1.65 24.83
CA THR A 309 12.59 2.80 24.64
C THR A 309 13.43 2.72 23.38
N ASP A 310 13.61 1.51 22.84
CA ASP A 310 14.48 1.26 21.69
C ASP A 310 13.67 0.86 20.46
N LYS A 311 14.31 0.92 19.28
CA LYS A 311 13.71 0.39 18.05
C LYS A 311 13.51 -1.11 18.18
N GLY A 312 12.29 -1.55 17.95
CA GLY A 312 11.97 -2.97 17.92
C GLY A 312 12.49 -3.67 16.67
N SER A 313 12.19 -4.97 16.58
CA SER A 313 12.54 -5.78 15.42
C SER A 313 11.54 -6.91 15.22
N PHE A 314 11.57 -7.53 14.05
CA PHE A 314 10.74 -8.70 13.75
C PHE A 314 11.50 -9.75 12.95
N THR A 315 11.04 -10.99 13.04
CA THR A 315 11.54 -12.14 12.27
C THR A 315 10.36 -13.02 11.87
N PHE A 316 10.34 -13.46 10.61
CA PHE A 316 9.43 -14.52 10.20
C PHE A 316 10.13 -15.88 10.27
N ILE A 317 9.35 -16.93 10.52
CA ILE A 317 9.83 -18.32 10.49
C ILE A 317 8.85 -19.12 9.65
N ILE A 318 9.35 -19.72 8.57
CA ILE A 318 8.52 -20.42 7.59
C ILE A 318 8.99 -21.86 7.51
N ASP A 319 8.11 -22.77 7.93
CA ASP A 319 8.41 -24.20 8.06
C ASP A 319 9.73 -24.47 8.82
N GLY A 320 9.96 -23.69 9.89
CA GLY A 320 11.16 -23.79 10.74
C GLY A 320 12.38 -23.02 10.23
N VAL A 321 12.34 -22.44 9.03
CA VAL A 321 13.42 -21.61 8.49
C VAL A 321 13.23 -20.16 8.92
N ARG A 322 14.16 -19.64 9.72
CA ARG A 322 14.15 -18.25 10.18
C ARG A 322 14.63 -17.31 9.08
N THR A 323 13.90 -16.23 8.85
CA THR A 323 14.36 -15.11 8.02
C THR A 323 15.36 -14.26 8.82
N PRO A 324 16.16 -13.41 8.17
CA PRO A 324 16.83 -12.30 8.82
C PRO A 324 15.87 -11.44 9.62
N THR A 325 16.38 -10.95 10.74
CA THR A 325 15.69 -10.00 11.61
C THR A 325 15.74 -8.60 10.99
N ILE A 326 14.60 -7.92 10.95
CA ILE A 326 14.46 -6.58 10.39
C ILE A 326 14.12 -5.61 11.52
N GLN A 327 14.82 -4.48 11.58
CA GLN A 327 14.58 -3.43 12.59
C GLN A 327 13.38 -2.56 12.20
N LEU A 328 12.57 -2.20 13.19
CA LEU A 328 11.43 -1.28 13.06
C LEU A 328 11.90 0.18 13.01
N PRO A 329 11.11 1.08 12.39
CA PRO A 329 11.53 2.48 12.17
C PRO A 329 11.55 3.31 13.46
N ASN A 330 10.70 2.99 14.44
CA ASN A 330 10.50 3.77 15.66
C ASN A 330 10.72 2.95 16.94
N SER A 331 11.04 3.67 18.02
CA SER A 331 11.00 3.12 19.38
C SER A 331 9.57 2.93 19.85
N GLY A 332 9.37 2.07 20.86
CA GLY A 332 8.07 1.90 21.51
C GLY A 332 6.98 1.41 20.56
N ALA A 333 7.35 0.68 19.52
CA ALA A 333 6.45 0.32 18.43
C ALA A 333 5.26 -0.53 18.90
N VAL A 334 4.09 -0.22 18.34
CA VAL A 334 2.83 -0.93 18.58
C VAL A 334 2.44 -1.65 17.29
N ALA A 335 2.55 -2.97 17.30
CA ALA A 335 2.31 -3.83 16.14
C ALA A 335 0.90 -4.42 16.15
N ILE A 336 0.25 -4.44 15.00
CA ILE A 336 -1.06 -5.07 14.79
C ILE A 336 -0.88 -6.23 13.81
N PRO A 337 -0.91 -7.49 14.29
CA PRO A 337 -0.95 -8.65 13.41
C PRO A 337 -2.12 -8.59 12.42
N ALA A 338 -1.85 -9.00 11.19
CA ALA A 338 -2.74 -8.79 10.07
C ALA A 338 -2.54 -9.81 8.96
N VAL A 339 -3.57 -9.96 8.13
CA VAL A 339 -3.52 -10.71 6.88
C VAL A 339 -4.22 -9.92 5.77
N CYS A 340 -3.88 -10.19 4.52
CA CYS A 340 -4.67 -9.78 3.38
C CYS A 340 -4.91 -10.95 2.43
N LEU A 341 -6.18 -11.16 2.08
CA LEU A 341 -6.62 -12.21 1.16
C LEU A 341 -6.81 -11.60 -0.24
N LEU A 342 -6.51 -12.36 -1.30
CA LEU A 342 -6.64 -11.98 -2.71
C LEU A 342 -7.69 -12.80 -3.47
N SER A 343 -8.01 -14.02 -3.02
CA SER A 343 -8.84 -14.96 -3.78
C SER A 343 -9.91 -15.65 -2.95
N HIS A 344 -11.04 -15.95 -3.59
CA HIS A 344 -12.16 -16.69 -3.01
C HIS A 344 -11.74 -18.10 -2.55
N GLY A 345 -12.06 -18.42 -1.30
CA GLY A 345 -11.72 -19.66 -0.62
C GLY A 345 -10.38 -19.63 0.09
N GLN A 346 -9.64 -18.51 0.06
CA GLN A 346 -8.47 -18.37 0.90
C GLN A 346 -8.86 -18.34 2.37
N LYS A 347 -8.08 -19.05 3.19
CA LYS A 347 -8.41 -19.28 4.60
C LYS A 347 -7.18 -19.24 5.49
N VAL A 348 -7.25 -18.46 6.57
CA VAL A 348 -6.15 -18.30 7.53
C VAL A 348 -6.68 -18.34 8.96
N THR A 349 -5.93 -18.99 9.83
CA THR A 349 -6.22 -19.08 11.26
C THR A 349 -5.04 -18.56 12.07
N ILE A 350 -5.29 -17.65 13.02
CA ILE A 350 -4.26 -17.09 13.90
C ILE A 350 -4.30 -17.77 15.27
N LYS A 351 -3.14 -18.22 15.78
CA LYS A 351 -3.02 -19.03 16.99
C LYS A 351 -1.69 -18.80 17.71
N ASP A 352 -1.55 -19.44 18.86
CA ASP A 352 -0.30 -19.60 19.61
C ASP A 352 0.41 -18.28 19.99
N LEU A 353 -0.35 -17.21 20.28
CA LEU A 353 0.24 -15.99 20.83
C LEU A 353 0.91 -16.28 22.17
N LYS A 354 2.18 -15.94 22.27
CA LYS A 354 2.98 -16.01 23.50
C LYS A 354 3.73 -14.71 23.68
N GLN A 355 3.76 -14.25 24.92
CA GLN A 355 4.68 -13.21 25.37
C GLN A 355 5.83 -13.89 26.12
N THR A 356 7.05 -13.48 25.81
CA THR A 356 8.26 -13.88 26.55
C THR A 356 8.85 -12.64 27.20
N ASN A 357 9.28 -12.79 28.45
CA ASN A 357 9.89 -11.74 29.26
C ASN A 357 11.36 -11.51 28.88
#